data_AF-A0A7X6XYI6-F1
#
_entry.id   AF-A0A7X6XYI6-F1
#
_cell.length_a   1.000
_cell.length_b   1.000
_cell.length_c   1.000
_cell.angle_alpha   90.00
_cell.angle_beta   90.00
_cell.angle_gamma   90.00
#
_symmetry.space_group_name_H-M   'P 1'
#
loop_
_entity.id
_entity.type
_entity.pdbx_description
1 polymer ?
#
loop_
_entity_poly.entity_id
_entity_poly.type
_entity_poly.pdbx_seq_one_letter_code
_entity_poly.pdbx_strand_id
1 'polypeptide(L)'
;MKIFKFAKKISLVLFAVIIVYTLYNQQIIMKNINKNILIQQEELKIVKDENEVLEKNVSKIGTEDHTILNARIRLGLLKPGEVPVINLSDED
;
A
#
# COMPACT_ATOMS: atom_id res chain seq x y z
N MET A 1 -62.15 -15.17 -1.47
CA MET A 1 -61.29 -14.09 -0.91
C MET A 1 -60.33 -14.53 0.22
N LYS A 2 -60.40 -15.76 0.76
CA LYS A 2 -59.46 -16.24 1.81
C LYS A 2 -58.07 -16.61 1.26
N ILE A 3 -58.01 -17.22 0.07
CA ILE A 3 -56.76 -17.61 -0.62
C ILE A 3 -55.85 -16.40 -0.90
N PHE A 4 -56.43 -15.27 -1.32
CA PHE A 4 -55.66 -14.04 -1.58
C PHE A 4 -55.02 -13.45 -0.31
N LYS A 5 -55.71 -13.53 0.84
CA LYS A 5 -55.17 -13.12 2.14
C LYS A 5 -54.04 -14.05 2.60
N PHE A 6 -54.15 -15.35 2.33
CA PHE A 6 -53.09 -16.33 2.60
C PHE A 6 -51.86 -16.10 1.73
N ALA A 7 -52.03 -15.88 0.43
CA ALA A 7 -50.94 -15.57 -0.50
C ALA A 7 -50.19 -14.28 -0.10
N LYS A 8 -50.92 -13.24 0.32
CA LYS A 8 -50.29 -12.00 0.84
C LYS A 8 -49.46 -12.24 2.09
N LYS A 9 -49.94 -13.08 3.02
CA LYS A 9 -49.19 -13.47 4.23
C LYS A 9 -47.95 -14.28 3.89
N ILE A 10 -48.05 -15.24 2.97
CA ILE A 10 -46.93 -16.08 2.54
C ILE A 10 -45.85 -15.25 1.86
N SER A 11 -46.24 -14.29 1.01
CA SER A 11 -45.32 -13.40 0.30
C SER A 11 -44.56 -12.50 1.28
N LEU A 12 -45.23 -11.99 2.33
CA LEU A 12 -44.60 -11.17 3.35
C LEU A 12 -43.57 -11.96 4.19
N VAL A 13 -43.87 -13.22 4.51
CA VAL A 13 -42.93 -14.10 5.22
C VAL A 13 -41.73 -14.44 4.33
N LEU A 14 -41.96 -14.76 3.06
CA LEU A 14 -40.90 -15.06 2.10
C LEU A 14 -39.96 -13.86 1.94
N PHE A 15 -40.51 -12.65 1.84
CA PHE A 15 -39.73 -11.42 1.75
C PHE A 15 -38.84 -11.21 2.97
N ALA A 16 -39.38 -11.43 4.18
CA ALA A 16 -38.60 -11.32 5.41
C ALA A 16 -37.45 -12.34 5.45
N VAL A 17 -37.68 -13.58 5.03
CA VAL A 17 -36.64 -14.63 4.97
C VAL A 17 -35.51 -14.24 4.00
N ILE A 18 -35.86 -13.71 2.83
CA ILE A 18 -34.87 -13.26 1.84
C ILE A 18 -34.00 -12.15 2.43
N ILE A 19 -34.61 -11.15 3.09
CA ILE A 19 -33.85 -10.06 3.71
C ILE A 19 -32.87 -10.60 4.76
N VAL A 20 -33.33 -11.47 5.66
CA VAL A 20 -32.47 -12.03 6.70
C VAL A 20 -31.32 -12.84 6.10
N TYR A 21 -31.59 -13.64 5.07
CA TYR A 21 -30.57 -14.41 4.35
C TYR A 21 -29.54 -13.50 3.65
N THR A 22 -29.99 -12.45 2.98
CA THR A 22 -29.11 -11.48 2.31
C THR A 22 -28.23 -10.74 3.32
N LEU A 23 -28.79 -10.30 4.44
CA LEU A 23 -28.03 -9.60 5.50
C LEU A 23 -26.98 -10.52 6.14
N TYR A 24 -27.31 -11.79 6.35
CA TYR A 24 -26.35 -12.77 6.87
C TYR A 24 -25.15 -12.96 5.93
N ASN A 25 -25.42 -13.15 4.64
CA ASN A 25 -24.35 -13.29 3.63
C ASN A 25 -23.53 -12.01 3.46
N GLN A 26 -24.17 -10.84 3.52
CA GLN A 26 -23.47 -9.55 3.46
C GLN A 26 -22.49 -9.39 4.63
N GLN A 27 -22.81 -9.84 5.84
CA GLN A 27 -21.87 -9.77 6.96
C GLN A 27 -20.60 -10.62 6.75
N ILE A 28 -20.75 -11.81 6.17
CA ILE A 28 -19.60 -12.68 5.84
C ILE A 28 -18.73 -12.04 4.76
N ILE A 29 -19.36 -11.51 3.70
CA ILE A 29 -18.67 -10.83 2.60
C ILE A 29 -17.92 -9.60 3.14
N MET A 30 -18.56 -8.79 3.98
CA MET A 30 -17.96 -7.59 4.57
C MET A 30 -16.74 -7.91 5.43
N LYS A 31 -16.79 -9.01 6.20
CA LYS A 31 -15.63 -9.48 6.99
C LYS A 31 -14.43 -9.80 6.11
N ASN A 32 -14.67 -10.47 4.97
CA ASN A 32 -13.60 -10.81 4.03
C ASN A 32 -13.07 -9.56 3.30
N ILE A 33 -13.93 -8.62 2.92
CA ILE A 33 -13.53 -7.36 2.29
C ILE A 33 -12.64 -6.55 3.25
N ASN A 34 -13.03 -6.40 4.52
CA ASN A 34 -12.22 -5.68 5.50
C ASN A 34 -10.85 -6.33 5.72
N LYS A 35 -10.78 -7.67 5.74
CA LYS A 35 -9.50 -8.38 5.84
C LYS A 35 -8.60 -8.09 4.64
N ASN A 36 -9.17 -8.10 3.43
CA ASN A 36 -8.42 -7.82 2.20
C ASN A 36 -7.97 -6.36 2.13
N ILE A 37 -8.79 -5.40 2.59
CA ILE A 37 -8.43 -3.99 2.66
C ILE A 37 -7.22 -3.79 3.59
N LEU A 38 -7.20 -4.43 4.76
CA LEU A 38 -6.09 -4.32 5.70
C LEU A 38 -4.78 -4.86 5.09
N ILE A 39 -4.84 -6.01 4.43
CA ILE A 39 -3.67 -6.61 3.76
C ILE A 39 -3.18 -5.68 2.64
N GLN A 40 -4.09 -5.17 1.80
CA GLN A 40 -3.71 -4.26 0.71
C GLN A 40 -3.16 -2.93 1.23
N GLN A 41 -3.66 -2.42 2.36
CA GLN A 41 -3.11 -1.22 2.99
C GLN A 41 -1.69 -1.45 3.54
N GLU A 42 -1.43 -2.63 4.10
CA GLU A 42 -0.10 -3.01 4.58
C GLU A 42 0.89 -3.17 3.41
N GLU A 43 0.49 -3.87 2.34
CA GLU A 43 1.29 -3.98 1.12
C GLU A 43 1.57 -2.61 0.50
N LEU A 44 0.57 -1.73 0.43
CA LEU A 44 0.73 -0.38 -0.12
C LEU A 44 1.67 0.46 0.73
N LYS A 45 1.65 0.29 2.06
CA LYS A 45 2.60 0.93 2.96
C LYS A 45 4.02 0.45 2.71
N ILE A 46 4.22 -0.87 2.61
CA ILE A 46 5.56 -1.46 2.33
C ILE A 46 6.11 -0.93 1.01
N VAL A 47 5.33 -0.99 -0.07
CA VAL A 47 5.75 -0.51 -1.40
C VAL A 47 6.04 1.00 -1.39
N LYS A 48 5.29 1.78 -0.61
CA LYS A 48 5.54 3.22 -0.48
C LYS A 48 6.84 3.51 0.28
N ASP A 49 7.07 2.81 1.40
CA ASP A 49 8.28 2.95 2.20
C ASP A 49 9.52 2.52 1.38
N GLU A 50 9.41 1.44 0.58
CA GLU A 50 10.45 1.02 -0.35
C GLU A 50 10.72 2.07 -1.43
N ASN A 51 9.69 2.61 -2.07
CA ASN A 51 9.85 3.66 -3.06
C ASN A 51 10.52 4.91 -2.48
N GLU A 52 10.19 5.33 -1.26
CA GLU A 52 10.84 6.47 -0.60
C GLU A 52 12.33 6.20 -0.33
N VAL A 53 12.68 4.98 0.09
CA VAL A 53 14.09 4.57 0.25
C VAL A 53 14.82 4.56 -1.09
N LEU A 54 14.21 4.02 -2.14
CA LEU A 54 14.76 3.99 -3.48
C LEU A 54 14.94 5.41 -4.04
N GLU A 55 13.97 6.30 -3.87
CA GLU A 55 14.05 7.71 -4.29
C GLU A 55 15.17 8.46 -3.54
N LYS A 56 15.33 8.21 -2.24
CA LYS A 56 16.45 8.73 -1.46
C LYS A 56 17.81 8.19 -1.94
N ASN A 57 17.86 6.95 -2.41
CA ASN A 57 19.08 6.37 -2.97
C ASN A 57 19.38 6.90 -4.38
N VAL A 58 18.36 7.10 -5.21
CA VAL A 58 18.51 7.66 -6.56
C VAL A 58 18.89 9.14 -6.51
N SER A 59 18.26 9.93 -5.65
CA SER A 59 18.61 11.34 -5.45
C SER A 59 20.06 11.53 -4.99
N LYS A 60 20.57 10.60 -4.17
CA LYS A 60 21.99 10.51 -3.84
C LYS A 60 22.85 10.17 -5.05
N ILE A 61 22.49 9.16 -5.84
CA ILE A 61 23.29 8.75 -7.01
C ILE A 61 23.46 9.90 -8.03
N GLY A 62 22.47 10.79 -8.16
CA GLY A 62 22.50 11.92 -9.09
C GLY A 62 23.26 13.18 -8.60
N THR A 63 23.70 13.24 -7.34
CA THR A 63 24.45 14.40 -6.83
C THR A 63 25.89 14.37 -7.35
N GLU A 64 26.47 15.54 -7.69
CA GLU A 64 27.83 15.65 -8.23
C GLU A 64 28.85 14.92 -7.35
N ASP A 65 28.72 15.04 -6.02
CA ASP A 65 29.57 14.36 -5.04
C ASP A 65 29.60 12.83 -5.18
N HIS A 66 28.45 12.22 -5.47
CA HIS A 66 28.36 10.77 -5.66
C HIS A 66 28.98 10.33 -6.99
N THR A 67 28.88 11.15 -8.04
CA THR A 67 29.55 10.89 -9.32
C THR A 67 31.07 11.02 -9.21
N ILE A 68 31.55 12.04 -8.48
CA ILE A 68 32.96 12.27 -8.19
C ILE A 68 33.51 11.12 -7.33
N LEU A 69 32.79 10.71 -6.29
CA LEU A 69 33.19 9.59 -5.44
C LEU A 69 33.28 8.29 -6.25
N ASN A 70 32.27 7.98 -7.07
CA ASN A 70 32.27 6.80 -7.93
C ASN A 70 33.39 6.84 -8.97
N ALA A 71 33.69 8.01 -9.55
CA ALA A 71 34.82 8.19 -10.45
C ALA A 71 36.16 7.93 -9.72
N ARG A 72 36.34 8.45 -8.51
CA ARG A 72 37.55 8.18 -7.69
C ARG A 72 37.70 6.71 -7.33
N ILE A 73 36.61 6.02 -6.98
CA ILE A 73 36.61 4.56 -6.72
C ILE A 73 37.06 3.82 -7.99
N ARG A 74 36.46 4.14 -9.14
CA ARG A 74 36.77 3.47 -10.43
C ARG A 74 38.20 3.74 -10.91
N LEU A 75 38.74 4.92 -10.62
CA LEU A 75 40.12 5.29 -10.95
C LEU A 75 41.15 4.79 -9.92
N GLY A 76 40.73 4.11 -8.85
CA GLY A 76 41.63 3.60 -7.80
C GLY A 76 42.30 4.70 -6.98
N LEU A 77 41.71 5.90 -6.95
CA LEU A 77 42.29 7.10 -6.32
C LEU A 77 41.98 7.22 -4.82
N LEU A 78 41.18 6.30 -4.25
CA LEU A 78 40.88 6.25 -2.82
C LEU A 78 41.84 5.29 -2.11
N LYS A 79 42.64 5.81 -1.17
CA LYS A 79 43.45 4.98 -0.29
C LYS A 79 42.56 4.34 0.79
N PRO A 80 42.84 3.09 1.22
CA PRO A 80 42.09 2.47 2.30
C PRO A 80 42.28 3.28 3.60
N GLY A 81 41.23 3.98 4.05
CA GLY A 81 41.20 4.76 5.29
C GLY A 81 40.88 6.25 5.16
N GLU A 82 40.69 6.81 3.95
CA GLU A 82 40.26 8.21 3.80
C GLU A 82 38.74 8.35 3.92
N VAL A 83 38.27 9.25 4.80
CA VAL A 83 36.87 9.67 4.91
C VAL A 83 36.71 10.98 4.13
N PRO A 84 35.97 11.00 3.00
CA PRO A 84 35.75 12.23 2.26
C PRO A 84 34.89 13.19 3.09
N VAL A 85 35.43 14.36 3.41
CA VAL A 85 34.68 15.46 4.03
C VAL A 85 33.98 16.22 2.92
N ILE A 86 32.67 16.03 2.82
CA ILE A 86 31.78 16.81 1.97
C ILE A 86 31.57 18.17 2.64
N ASN A 87 32.06 19.26 2.04
CA ASN A 87 31.71 20.61 2.44
C ASN A 87 30.35 20.96 1.83
N LEU A 88 29.32 21.06 2.69
CA LEU A 88 27.96 21.48 2.31
C LEU A 88 27.84 23.00 2.13
N SER A 89 28.90 23.69 1.71
CA SER A 89 29.00 25.14 1.78
C SER A 89 29.40 25.77 0.46
N ASP A 90 28.72 25.36 -0.61
CA ASP A 90 28.66 26.09 -1.88
C ASP A 90 27.21 25.99 -2.41
N GLU A 91 26.28 26.63 -1.69
CA GLU A 91 25.02 27.12 -2.27
C GLU A 91 25.28 28.56 -2.77
N ASP A 92 25.39 28.73 -4.08
CA ASP A 92 25.19 30.00 -4.80
C ASP A 92 24.34 29.73 -6.06
#